data_AF-A0A1D5AJD4-F1
#
_entry.id   AF-A0A1D5AJD4-F1
#
_cell.length_a   1.000
_cell.length_b   1.000
_cell.length_c   1.000
_cell.angle_alpha   90.00
_cell.angle_beta   90.00
_cell.angle_gamma   90.00
#
_symmetry.space_group_name_H-M   'P 1'
#
loop_
_entity.id
_entity.type
_entity.pdbx_description
1 polymer ?
#
loop_
_entity_poly.entity_id
_entity_poly.type
_entity_poly.pdbx_seq_one_letter_code
_entity_poly.pdbx_strand_id
1 'polypeptide(L)'
;PGSKSYPAVSYSSENFHATCDINYNDAASIRNCELSGLKDLDQSQDYVRGKIIEYMNHLISLGVAGFRVDAAKHMWPADLSAIFGSVNDLNTDFFPSGSRAMYYQEV
;
A
#
# COMPACT_ATOMS: atom_id res chain seq x y z
N PRO A 1 13.83 -8.98 -5.54
CA PRO A 1 14.00 -10.43 -5.24
C PRO A 1 13.38 -11.27 -6.34
N GLY A 2 14.00 -12.38 -6.74
CA GLY A 2 13.44 -13.27 -7.78
C GLY A 2 12.21 -14.06 -7.33
N SER A 3 11.95 -14.14 -6.02
CA SER A 3 10.87 -14.93 -5.40
C SER A 3 9.97 -14.07 -4.50
N LYS A 4 8.73 -14.52 -4.29
CA LYS A 4 7.76 -13.93 -3.35
C LYS A 4 8.05 -14.34 -1.90
N SER A 5 9.21 -13.93 -1.38
CA SER A 5 9.62 -14.22 -0.01
C SER A 5 10.34 -13.01 0.59
N TYR A 6 9.73 -12.42 1.61
CA TYR A 6 10.23 -11.25 2.33
C TYR A 6 10.10 -11.48 3.84
N PRO A 7 10.99 -12.29 4.43
CA PRO A 7 10.83 -12.80 5.80
C PRO A 7 10.85 -11.71 6.88
N ALA A 8 11.52 -10.58 6.64
CA ALA A 8 11.56 -9.47 7.60
C ALA A 8 10.18 -8.87 7.90
N VAL A 9 9.26 -8.90 6.92
CA VAL A 9 7.86 -8.49 7.10
C VAL A 9 6.95 -9.70 7.38
N SER A 10 7.49 -10.92 7.17
CA SER A 10 6.75 -12.18 7.11
C SER A 10 5.81 -12.30 5.92
N TYR A 11 6.15 -11.70 4.77
CA TYR A 11 5.43 -11.98 3.53
C TYR A 11 5.95 -13.25 2.84
N SER A 12 5.00 -14.11 2.47
CA SER A 12 5.20 -15.30 1.66
C SER A 12 4.46 -15.14 0.32
N SER A 13 4.52 -16.15 -0.55
CA SER A 13 3.78 -16.17 -1.81
C SER A 13 2.26 -15.98 -1.66
N GLU A 14 1.71 -16.26 -0.48
CA GLU A 14 0.28 -16.13 -0.18
C GLU A 14 -0.17 -14.67 -0.11
N ASN A 15 0.75 -13.73 0.12
CA ASN A 15 0.45 -12.30 0.28
C ASN A 15 0.55 -11.51 -1.03
N PHE A 16 0.74 -12.19 -2.15
CA PHE A 16 0.89 -11.58 -3.46
C PHE A 16 -0.11 -12.19 -4.44
N HIS A 17 -0.55 -11.41 -5.42
CA HIS A 17 -1.34 -11.92 -6.54
C HIS A 17 -0.58 -12.98 -7.33
N ALA A 18 -1.26 -13.74 -8.19
CA ALA A 18 -0.59 -14.70 -9.09
C ALA A 18 0.39 -13.97 -10.03
N THR A 19 1.48 -14.65 -10.44
CA THR A 19 2.45 -14.03 -11.35
C THR A 19 1.85 -13.91 -12.75
N CYS A 20 1.83 -12.68 -13.28
CA CYS A 20 1.42 -12.34 -14.64
C CYS A 20 2.04 -11.00 -15.06
N ASP A 21 2.08 -10.75 -16.37
CA ASP A 21 2.48 -9.46 -16.95
C ASP A 21 1.24 -8.55 -17.13
N ILE A 22 1.46 -7.23 -17.07
CA ILE A 22 0.38 -6.24 -17.20
C ILE A 22 -0.10 -6.13 -18.64
N ASN A 23 -1.41 -6.27 -18.82
CA ASN A 23 -2.16 -5.85 -20.00
C ASN A 23 -2.85 -4.51 -19.73
N TYR A 24 -2.34 -3.43 -20.34
CA TYR A 24 -2.88 -2.08 -20.15
C TYR A 24 -4.28 -1.83 -20.72
N ASN A 25 -4.86 -2.80 -21.43
CA ASN A 25 -6.25 -2.75 -21.87
C ASN A 25 -7.23 -3.40 -20.88
N ASP A 26 -6.73 -3.99 -19.79
CA ASP A 26 -7.55 -4.63 -18.76
C ASP A 26 -7.22 -4.05 -17.37
N ALA A 27 -8.21 -3.41 -16.76
CA ALA A 27 -8.05 -2.79 -15.45
C ALA A 27 -7.74 -3.81 -14.33
N ALA A 28 -8.22 -5.05 -14.46
CA ALA A 28 -7.89 -6.09 -13.48
C ALA A 28 -6.42 -6.50 -13.62
N SER A 29 -5.93 -6.71 -14.84
CA SER A 29 -4.52 -6.97 -15.10
C SER A 29 -3.61 -5.82 -14.64
N ILE A 30 -4.00 -4.55 -14.86
CA ILE A 30 -3.21 -3.40 -14.36
C ILE A 30 -3.01 -3.44 -12.85
N ARG A 31 -3.99 -3.95 -12.09
CA ARG A 31 -4.02 -3.90 -10.61
C ARG A 31 -3.62 -5.20 -9.91
N ASN A 32 -3.53 -6.30 -10.64
CA ASN A 32 -3.27 -7.63 -10.07
C ASN A 32 -2.05 -8.33 -10.69
N CYS A 33 -1.33 -7.69 -11.62
CA CYS A 33 -0.16 -8.26 -12.28
C CYS A 33 1.12 -7.49 -11.97
N GLU A 34 2.26 -8.16 -12.16
CA GLU A 34 3.57 -7.67 -11.74
C GLU A 34 4.04 -6.50 -12.62
N LEU A 35 4.12 -5.30 -12.04
CA LEU A 35 4.67 -4.13 -12.71
C LEU A 35 6.17 -4.32 -12.94
N SER A 36 6.59 -4.54 -14.20
CA SER A 36 7.99 -4.78 -14.56
C SER A 36 8.65 -5.91 -13.74
N GLY A 37 7.89 -6.97 -13.43
CA GLY A 37 8.34 -8.12 -12.64
C GLY A 37 8.43 -7.87 -11.13
N LEU A 38 7.99 -6.71 -10.64
CA LEU A 38 7.85 -6.43 -9.22
C LEU A 38 6.71 -7.28 -8.63
N LYS A 39 6.97 -7.94 -7.50
CA LYS A 39 6.00 -8.85 -6.88
C LYS A 39 4.83 -8.07 -6.31
N ASP A 40 3.66 -8.32 -6.88
CA ASP A 40 2.45 -7.54 -6.66
C ASP A 40 1.70 -7.99 -5.40
N LEU A 41 1.69 -7.14 -4.37
CA LEU A 41 1.05 -7.44 -3.09
C LEU A 41 -0.47 -7.48 -3.26
N ASP A 42 -1.12 -8.42 -2.58
CA ASP A 42 -2.58 -8.52 -2.59
C ASP A 42 -3.16 -7.68 -1.44
N GLN A 43 -3.46 -6.40 -1.72
CA GLN A 43 -4.03 -5.50 -0.73
C GLN A 43 -5.52 -5.78 -0.44
N SER A 44 -6.14 -6.80 -1.04
CA SER A 44 -7.48 -7.23 -0.64
C SER A 44 -7.45 -7.97 0.72
N GLN A 45 -6.29 -8.50 1.11
CA GLN A 45 -6.08 -9.21 2.37
C GLN A 45 -5.89 -8.25 3.55
N ASP A 46 -6.64 -8.49 4.63
CA ASP A 46 -6.50 -7.70 5.87
C ASP A 46 -5.09 -7.77 6.45
N TYR A 47 -4.39 -8.90 6.29
CA TYR A 47 -3.00 -9.04 6.72
C TYR A 47 -2.06 -8.07 5.99
N VAL A 48 -2.18 -7.99 4.66
CA VAL A 48 -1.35 -7.09 3.83
C VAL A 48 -1.68 -5.63 4.14
N ARG A 49 -2.97 -5.28 4.23
CA ARG A 49 -3.38 -3.92 4.65
C ARG A 49 -2.84 -3.58 6.04
N GLY A 50 -2.95 -4.49 7.00
CA GLY A 50 -2.46 -4.31 8.36
C GLY A 50 -0.97 -3.97 8.42
N LYS A 51 -0.14 -4.67 7.62
CA LYS A 51 1.29 -4.38 7.51
C LYS A 51 1.60 -3.03 6.88
N ILE A 52 0.84 -2.63 5.87
CA ILE A 52 0.99 -1.30 5.25
C ILE A 52 0.58 -0.21 6.24
N ILE A 53 -0.55 -0.37 6.93
CA ILE A 53 -1.06 0.56 7.94
C ILE A 53 -0.06 0.69 9.10
N GLU A 54 0.51 -0.41 9.58
CA GLU A 54 1.55 -0.43 10.62
C GLU A 54 2.75 0.45 10.23
N TYR A 55 3.25 0.27 9.01
CA TYR A 55 4.35 1.09 8.46
C TYR A 55 3.97 2.57 8.37
N MET A 56 2.79 2.88 7.82
CA MET A 56 2.34 4.26 7.67
C MET A 56 2.13 4.93 9.04
N ASN A 57 1.52 4.24 9.99
CA ASN A 57 1.34 4.73 11.36
C ASN A 57 2.66 4.96 12.07
N HIS A 58 3.67 4.11 11.82
CA HIS A 58 5.02 4.36 12.33
C HIS A 58 5.57 5.68 11.80
N LEU A 59 5.48 5.94 10.49
CA LEU A 59 5.94 7.22 9.92
C LEU A 59 5.15 8.42 10.46
N ILE A 60 3.84 8.28 10.65
CA ILE A 60 2.99 9.31 11.27
C ILE A 60 3.45 9.64 12.68
N SER A 61 3.80 8.61 13.47
CA SER A 61 4.34 8.81 14.82
C SER A 61 5.66 9.58 14.81
N LEU A 62 6.45 9.46 13.74
CA LEU A 62 7.70 10.20 13.53
C LEU A 62 7.49 11.63 13.00
N GLY A 63 6.24 12.05 12.72
CA GLY A 63 5.89 13.42 12.36
C GLY A 63 5.77 13.72 10.87
N VAL A 64 5.64 12.72 9.99
CA VAL A 64 5.33 12.99 8.57
C VAL A 64 3.92 13.57 8.43
N ALA A 65 3.73 14.51 7.48
CA ALA A 65 2.43 15.15 7.23
C ALA A 65 1.53 14.36 6.23
N GLY A 66 2.11 13.40 5.52
CA GLY A 66 1.42 12.74 4.41
C GLY A 66 2.32 11.85 3.58
N PHE A 67 1.73 11.27 2.53
CA PHE A 67 2.35 10.25 1.69
C PHE A 67 2.16 10.54 0.21
N ARG A 68 3.25 10.38 -0.54
CA ARG A 68 3.22 10.12 -1.98
C ARG A 68 2.93 8.65 -2.19
N VAL A 69 1.84 8.33 -2.84
CA VAL A 69 1.45 6.95 -3.10
C VAL A 69 2.00 6.57 -4.48
N ASP A 70 3.07 5.79 -4.46
CA ASP A 70 3.70 5.22 -5.66
C ASP A 70 2.74 4.25 -6.35
N ALA A 71 2.76 4.26 -7.69
CA ALA A 71 2.04 3.30 -8.52
C ALA A 71 0.55 3.12 -8.15
N ALA A 72 -0.16 4.19 -7.76
CA ALA A 72 -1.54 4.10 -7.30
C ALA A 72 -2.51 3.57 -8.38
N LYS A 73 -2.20 3.76 -9.67
CA LYS A 73 -2.92 3.13 -10.79
C LYS A 73 -2.95 1.60 -10.71
N HIS A 74 -1.91 1.00 -10.14
CA HIS A 74 -1.72 -0.44 -10.01
C HIS A 74 -2.32 -1.02 -8.72
N MET A 75 -3.14 -0.24 -8.01
CA MET A 75 -3.86 -0.70 -6.82
C MET A 75 -5.37 -0.49 -7.01
N TRP A 76 -6.19 -1.27 -6.31
CA TRP A 76 -7.64 -1.03 -6.29
C TRP A 76 -7.96 0.19 -5.42
N PRO A 77 -8.81 1.13 -5.90
CA PRO A 77 -9.22 2.28 -5.09
C PRO A 77 -9.90 1.90 -3.77
N ALA A 78 -10.60 0.75 -3.73
CA ALA A 78 -11.24 0.25 -2.53
C ALA A 78 -10.21 -0.14 -1.45
N ASP A 79 -9.11 -0.79 -1.85
CA ASP A 79 -8.05 -1.18 -0.93
C ASP A 79 -7.29 0.04 -0.42
N LEU A 80 -7.01 1.01 -1.30
CA LEU A 80 -6.42 2.29 -0.92
C LEU A 80 -7.30 3.05 0.09
N SER A 81 -8.62 3.10 -0.16
CA SER A 81 -9.58 3.71 0.77
C SER A 81 -9.57 3.04 2.14
N ALA A 82 -9.55 1.69 2.17
CA ALA A 82 -9.47 0.94 3.42
C ALA A 82 -8.18 1.21 4.20
N ILE A 83 -7.04 1.30 3.51
CA ILE A 83 -5.74 1.64 4.11
C ILE A 83 -5.76 3.08 4.65
N PHE A 84 -6.06 4.07 3.81
CA PHE A 84 -6.00 5.49 4.19
C PHE A 84 -6.99 5.86 5.30
N GLY A 85 -8.16 5.23 5.29
CA GLY A 85 -9.18 5.39 6.33
C GLY A 85 -8.75 4.83 7.70
N SER A 86 -7.80 3.89 7.72
CA SER A 86 -7.35 3.20 8.94
C SER A 86 -6.04 3.75 9.52
N VAL A 87 -5.36 4.65 8.80
CA VAL A 87 -4.18 5.36 9.31
C VAL A 87 -4.60 6.30 10.45
N ASN A 88 -3.75 6.49 11.45
CA ASN A 88 -4.00 7.37 12.59
C ASN A 88 -4.05 8.85 12.17
N ASP A 89 -4.59 9.69 13.04
CA ASP A 89 -4.41 11.14 12.93
C ASP A 89 -2.92 11.50 13.07
N LEU A 90 -2.54 12.67 12.53
CA LEU A 90 -1.18 13.18 12.61
C LEU A 90 -0.75 13.39 14.08
N ASN A 91 0.53 13.18 14.34
CA ASN A 91 1.10 13.34 15.68
C ASN A 91 0.90 14.79 16.20
N THR A 92 0.28 14.90 17.37
CA THR A 92 -0.09 16.18 17.98
C THR A 92 1.08 17.02 18.48
N ASP A 93 2.27 16.45 18.57
CA ASP A 93 3.50 17.19 18.87
C ASP A 93 3.88 18.14 17.71
N PHE A 94 3.43 17.84 16.50
CA PHE A 94 3.77 18.57 15.27
C PHE A 94 2.55 19.20 14.58
N PHE A 95 1.34 18.68 14.81
CA PHE A 95 0.11 19.10 14.12
C PHE A 95 -1.08 19.28 15.09
N PRO A 96 -2.12 20.06 14.73
CA PRO A 96 -3.34 20.13 15.53
C PRO A 96 -4.06 18.78 15.68
N SER A 97 -4.72 18.55 16.83
CA SER A 97 -5.53 17.36 17.07
C SER A 97 -6.60 17.16 15.99
N GLY A 98 -6.76 15.92 15.51
CA GLY A 98 -7.71 15.56 14.46
C GLY A 98 -7.21 15.82 13.03
N SER A 99 -5.96 16.28 12.86
CA SER A 99 -5.38 16.47 11.53
C SER A 99 -5.18 15.10 10.85
N ARG A 100 -5.59 14.98 9.58
CA ARG A 100 -5.42 13.76 8.78
C ARG A 100 -4.23 13.90 7.83
N ALA A 101 -3.57 12.78 7.55
CA ALA A 101 -2.49 12.74 6.57
C ALA A 101 -2.95 13.16 5.18
N MET A 102 -2.12 13.95 4.48
CA MET A 102 -2.32 14.24 3.06
C MET A 102 -1.89 13.04 2.20
N TYR A 103 -2.70 12.69 1.20
CA TYR A 103 -2.36 11.67 0.21
C TYR A 103 -2.36 12.27 -1.19
N TYR A 104 -1.30 12.04 -1.94
CA TYR A 104 -1.26 12.33 -3.37
C TYR A 104 -0.76 11.12 -4.14
N GLN A 105 -1.40 10.82 -5.26
CA GLN A 105 -1.35 9.53 -5.93
C GLN A 105 -0.74 9.68 -7.31
N GLU A 106 0.25 8.84 -7.63
CA GLU A 106 0.72 8.67 -9.00
C GLU A 106 -0.21 7.72 -9.75
N VAL A 107 -0.78 8.18 -10.87
CA VAL A 107 -1.71 7.41 -11.71
C VAL A 107 -1.26 7.42 -13.16
#